data_AF-A0A800FJF6-F1
#
_entry.id   AF-A0A800FJF6-F1
#
_cell.length_a   1.000
_cell.length_b   1.000
_cell.length_c   1.000
_cell.angle_alpha   90.00
_cell.angle_beta   90.00
_cell.angle_gamma   90.00
#
_symmetry.space_group_name_H-M   'P 1'
#
loop_
_entity.id
_entity.type
_entity.pdbx_description
1 polymer ?
#
loop_
_entity_poly.entity_id
_entity_poly.type
_entity_poly.pdbx_seq_one_letter_code
_entity_poly.pdbx_strand_id
1 'polypeptide(L)' 'MTNTIQETIEAVRKSFQADLDSFPTDRREIEALKTKYFGRKGALAKLFSQMGKISAEDRPGAGKLINDFI' A
#
# COMPACT_ATOMS: atom_id res chain seq x y z
N MET A 1 15.09 -2.15 13.95
CA MET A 1 13.73 -2.66 14.22
C MET A 1 13.02 -2.79 12.88
N THR A 2 12.61 -4.00 12.49
CA THR A 2 11.82 -4.23 11.27
C THR A 2 10.36 -3.95 11.59
N ASN A 3 9.74 -3.01 10.87
CA ASN A 3 8.29 -2.77 10.96
C ASN A 3 7.52 -4.06 10.63
N THR A 4 6.46 -4.31 11.38
CA THR A 4 5.47 -5.34 11.09
C THR A 4 4.75 -5.05 9.77
N ILE A 5 4.10 -6.07 9.20
CA ILE A 5 3.27 -5.89 8.00
C ILE A 5 2.15 -4.87 8.25
N GLN A 6 1.55 -4.89 9.45
CA GLN A 6 0.48 -3.99 9.84
C GLN A 6 0.94 -2.52 9.90
N GLU A 7 2.09 -2.25 10.52
CA GLU A 7 2.69 -0.91 10.53
C GLU A 7 3.03 -0.42 9.12
N THR A 8 3.45 -1.33 8.24
CA THR A 8 3.75 -0.99 6.84
C THR A 8 2.48 -0.65 6.06
N ILE A 9 1.39 -1.42 6.25
CA ILE A 9 0.09 -1.12 5.64
C ILE A 9 -0.39 0.25 6.09
N GLU A 10 -0.31 0.52 7.39
CA GLU A 10 -0.81 1.78 7.95
C GLU A 10 0.02 2.99 7.49
N ALA A 11 1.33 2.83 7.31
CA ALA A 11 2.18 3.86 6.73
C ALA A 11 1.81 4.18 5.27
N VAL A 12 1.54 3.15 4.45
CA VAL A 12 1.08 3.32 3.06
C VAL A 12 -0.27 4.04 3.01
N ARG A 13 -1.20 3.67 3.90
CA ARG A 13 -2.51 4.32 4.03
C ARG A 13 -2.39 5.79 4.39
N LYS A 14 -1.60 6.13 5.42
CA LYS A 14 -1.40 7.53 5.86
C LYS A 14 -0.78 8.36 4.74
N SER A 15 0.19 7.78 4.01
CA SER A 15 0.79 8.44 2.85
C SER A 15 -0.24 8.70 1.74
N PHE A 16 -1.10 7.71 1.46
CA PHE A 16 -2.14 7.85 0.45
C PHE A 16 -3.17 8.91 0.83
N GLN A 17 -3.63 8.93 2.08
CA GLN A 17 -4.56 9.95 2.58
C GLN A 17 -3.95 11.36 2.51
N ALA A 18 -2.71 11.53 2.98
CA ALA A 18 -2.02 12.82 2.92
C ALA A 18 -1.85 13.32 1.48
N ASP A 19 -1.58 12.42 0.54
CA ASP A 19 -1.51 12.76 -0.88
C ASP A 19 -2.88 13.10 -1.50
N LEU A 20 -3.98 12.63 -0.91
CA LEU A 20 -5.35 12.92 -1.35
C LEU A 20 -5.96 14.15 -0.68
N ASP A 21 -5.38 14.65 0.43
CA ASP A 21 -5.88 15.85 1.15
C ASP A 21 -6.00 17.07 0.23
N SER A 22 -5.17 17.14 -0.82
CA SER A 22 -5.36 18.05 -1.95
C SER A 22 -5.56 17.23 -3.22
N PHE A 23 -6.78 16.75 -3.42
CA PHE A 23 -7.09 15.88 -4.55
C PHE A 23 -6.83 16.61 -5.88
N PRO A 24 -5.94 16.09 -6.73
CA PRO A 24 -5.60 16.77 -7.97
C PRO A 24 -6.76 16.75 -8.95
N THR A 25 -6.99 17.90 -9.60
CA THR A 25 -7.93 18.02 -10.72
C THR A 25 -7.22 17.88 -12.06
N ASP A 26 -5.88 18.03 -12.08
CA ASP A 26 -5.08 17.79 -13.27
C ASP A 26 -4.94 16.29 -13.55
N ARG A 27 -5.23 15.90 -14.79
CA ARG A 27 -5.22 14.50 -15.20
C ARG A 27 -3.84 13.85 -15.09
N ARG A 28 -2.75 14.61 -15.24
CA ARG A 28 -1.37 14.10 -15.12
C ARG A 28 -1.04 13.82 -13.66
N GLU A 29 -1.48 14.67 -12.75
CA GLU A 29 -1.33 14.47 -11.31
C GLU A 29 -2.12 13.25 -10.83
N ILE A 30 -3.33 13.03 -11.35
CA ILE A 30 -4.12 11.82 -11.10
C ILE A 30 -3.37 10.56 -11.58
N GLU A 31 -2.82 10.56 -12.79
CA GLU A 31 -2.05 9.42 -13.30
C GLU A 31 -0.74 9.20 -12.53
N ALA A 32 -0.12 10.28 -12.04
CA ALA A 32 1.06 10.19 -11.16
C ALA A 32 0.72 9.52 -9.83
N LEU A 33 -0.40 9.91 -9.18
CA LEU A 33 -0.89 9.24 -7.96
C LEU A 33 -1.21 7.77 -8.20
N LYS A 34 -1.93 7.47 -9.29
CA LYS A 34 -2.26 6.10 -9.67
C LYS A 34 -1.00 5.26 -9.87
N THR A 35 0.02 5.81 -10.52
CA THR A 35 1.31 5.14 -10.71
C THR A 35 2.07 4.95 -9.39
N LYS A 36 2.07 5.97 -8.51
CA LYS A 36 2.72 5.93 -7.19
C LYS A 36 2.19 4.81 -6.30
N TYR A 37 0.88 4.59 -6.29
CA TYR A 37 0.23 3.63 -5.38
C TYR A 37 -0.09 2.29 -6.04
N PHE A 38 -0.73 2.32 -7.21
CA PHE A 38 -1.28 1.14 -7.90
C PHE A 38 -0.40 0.66 -9.08
N GLY A 39 0.67 1.38 -9.41
CA GLY A 39 1.61 0.95 -10.45
C GLY A 39 2.32 -0.36 -10.11
N ARG A 40 2.89 -1.02 -11.13
CA ARG A 40 3.65 -2.29 -10.98
C ARG A 40 4.82 -2.21 -9.99
N LYS A 41 5.37 -1.01 -9.78
CA LYS A 41 6.42 -0.70 -8.80
C LYS A 41 5.94 0.23 -7.69
N GLY A 42 4.63 0.43 -7.58
CA GLY A 42 3.99 1.33 -6.63
C GLY A 42 3.98 0.80 -5.21
N ALA A 43 3.44 1.59 -4.29
CA ALA A 43 3.40 1.28 -2.87
C ALA A 43 2.70 -0.05 -2.58
N LEU A 44 1.58 -0.36 -3.24
CA LEU A 44 0.86 -1.62 -3.05
C LEU A 44 1.67 -2.81 -3.57
N ALA A 45 2.30 -2.71 -4.75
CA ALA A 45 3.14 -3.79 -5.27
C ALA A 45 4.31 -4.11 -4.32
N LYS A 46 4.92 -3.08 -3.72
CA LYS A 46 5.96 -3.24 -2.70
C LYS A 46 5.43 -3.90 -1.44
N LEU A 47 4.23 -3.52 -0.98
CA LEU A 47 3.57 -4.13 0.16
C LEU A 47 3.31 -5.64 -0.07
N PHE A 48 2.73 -6.01 -1.22
CA PHE A 48 2.53 -7.40 -1.61
C PHE A 48 3.85 -8.19 -1.70
N SER A 49 4.94 -7.58 -2.18
CA SER A 49 6.25 -8.23 -2.23
C SER A 49 6.80 -8.60 -0.85
N GLN A 50 6.42 -7.85 0.20
CA GLN A 50 6.80 -8.15 1.58
C GLN A 50 6.01 -9.34 2.16
N MET A 51 4.81 -9.64 1.65
CA MET A 51 4.07 -10.84 2.04
C MET A 51 4.78 -12.14 1.66
N GLY A 52 5.67 -12.11 0.65
CA GLY A 52 6.52 -13.26 0.33
C GLY A 52 7.41 -13.69 1.50
N LYS A 53 7.71 -12.78 2.42
CA LYS A 53 8.52 -13.02 3.63
C LYS A 53 7.71 -13.55 4.82
N ILE A 54 6.38 -13.59 4.70
CA ILE A 54 5.47 -14.12 5.71
C ILE A 54 5.36 -15.64 5.52
N SER A 55 5.33 -16.37 6.63
CA SER A 55 5.13 -17.82 6.66
C SER A 55 3.84 -18.20 5.93
N ALA A 56 3.75 -19.42 5.40
CA ALA A 56 2.53 -19.87 4.72
C ALA A 56 1.29 -19.85 5.64
N GLU A 57 1.51 -20.06 6.94
CA GLU A 57 0.50 -20.10 8.00
C GLU A 57 -0.06 -18.70 8.32
N ASP A 58 0.79 -17.67 8.30
CA ASP A 58 0.41 -16.29 8.64
C ASP A 58 -0.07 -15.47 7.43
N ARG A 59 0.20 -15.94 6.21
CA ARG A 59 -0.21 -15.27 4.95
C ARG A 59 -1.71 -14.99 4.82
N PRO A 60 -2.63 -15.91 5.19
CA PRO A 60 -4.07 -15.63 5.12
C PRO A 60 -4.48 -14.45 6.01
N GLY A 61 -3.92 -14.35 7.22
CA GLY A 61 -4.17 -13.23 8.13
C GLY A 61 -3.62 -11.92 7.58
N ALA A 62 -2.39 -11.93 7.07
CA ALA A 62 -1.78 -10.75 6.44
C ALA A 62 -2.56 -10.31 5.18
N GLY A 63 -3.00 -11.26 4.35
CA GLY A 63 -3.80 -10.97 3.16
C GLY A 63 -5.17 -10.38 3.50
N LYS A 64 -5.84 -10.91 4.54
CA LYS A 64 -7.10 -10.35 5.03
C LYS A 64 -6.92 -8.91 5.53
N LEU A 65 -5.85 -8.65 6.29
CA LEU A 65 -5.53 -7.29 6.73
C LEU A 65 -5.40 -6.37 5.52
N ILE A 66 -4.57 -6.71 4.53
CA ILE A 66 -4.41 -5.89 3.32
C ILE A 66 -5.74 -5.65 2.61
N ASN A 67 -6.58 -6.69 2.43
CA ASN A 67 -7.87 -6.56 1.76
C ASN A 67 -8.88 -5.71 2.54
N ASP A 68 -8.97 -5.87 3.86
CA ASP A 68 -9.84 -5.03 4.70
C ASP A 68 -9.39 -3.57 4.69
N PHE A 69 -8.14 -3.31 4.28
CA PHE A 69 -7.57 -1.98 4.18
C PHE A 69 -7.65 -1.32 2.79
N ILE A 70 -8.04 -2.01 1.70
CA ILE A 70 -8.21 -1.44 0.35
C ILE A 70 -9.70 -1.29 0.05
#